data_AF-A0A3P8JN78-F1
#
_entry.id   AF-A0A3P8JN78-F1
#
_cell.length_a   1.000
_cell.length_b   1.000
_cell.length_c   1.000
_cell.angle_alpha   90.00
_cell.angle_beta   90.00
_cell.angle_gamma   90.00
#
_symmetry.space_group_name_H-M   'P 1'
#
loop_
_entity.id
_entity.type
_entity.pdbx_description
1 polymer ?
#
loop_
_entity_poly.entity_id
_entity_poly.type
_entity_poly.pdbx_seq_one_letter_code
_entity_poly.pdbx_strand_id
1 'polypeptide(L)'
;MINEKIIQEELEFLVKVLSYDGLKSVSFWKSVWPGLMIFCWLVFWPLTFFSARLYAPFIISEERLGVVVSIAFSFVFGLLALIFITSARSLYLSAPYSFRVNSKMYYFFSRKVKKYAAIFSIWYAVLVLLCVLFNLSSMYFLSVIVVSVIGFSVRMNVDFNRYQINELALTLTCKRVGESRIATSNDFDSIKIDEHNPATGLPMNGGVDVAGNPYGYSRHE
;
A
#
# COMPACT_ATOMS: atom_id res chain seq x y z
N MET A 1 8.40 11.07 -16.58
CA MET A 1 9.35 11.01 -15.44
C MET A 1 8.77 11.85 -14.33
N ILE A 2 8.68 11.34 -13.09
CA ILE A 2 8.27 12.19 -11.96
C ILE A 2 9.45 13.10 -11.65
N ASN A 3 9.20 14.40 -11.51
CA ASN A 3 10.20 15.39 -11.18
C ASN A 3 9.91 15.96 -9.79
N GLU A 4 10.94 16.45 -9.11
CA GLU A 4 10.85 16.97 -7.74
C GLU A 4 9.78 18.06 -7.59
N LYS A 5 9.69 18.97 -8.57
CA LYS A 5 8.66 20.03 -8.61
C LYS A 5 7.23 19.49 -8.60
N ILE A 6 6.97 18.41 -9.33
CA ILE A 6 5.64 17.78 -9.39
C ILE A 6 5.31 17.15 -8.02
N ILE A 7 6.30 16.57 -7.34
CA ILE A 7 6.12 16.00 -6.00
C ILE A 7 5.79 17.11 -5.00
N GLN A 8 6.48 18.25 -5.06
CA GLN A 8 6.24 19.39 -4.17
C GLN A 8 4.84 19.99 -4.36
N GLU A 9 4.43 20.27 -5.60
CA GLU A 9 3.09 20.82 -5.90
C GLU A 9 1.98 19.89 -5.43
N GLU A 10 2.09 18.58 -5.70
CA GLU A 10 1.09 17.60 -5.26
C GLU A 10 1.06 17.49 -3.72
N LEU A 11 2.20 17.62 -3.05
CA LEU A 11 2.27 17.55 -1.59
C LEU A 11 1.68 18.81 -0.94
N GLU A 12 1.97 20.01 -1.44
CA GLU A 12 1.35 21.26 -0.96
C GLU A 12 -0.18 21.23 -1.06
N PHE A 13 -0.70 20.73 -2.18
CA PHE A 13 -2.13 20.52 -2.38
C PHE A 13 -2.69 19.50 -1.38
N LEU A 14 -2.00 18.38 -1.14
CA LEU A 14 -2.44 17.37 -0.17
C LEU A 14 -2.55 17.93 1.25
N VAL A 15 -1.56 18.70 1.72
CA VAL A 15 -1.64 19.32 3.05
C VAL A 15 -2.76 20.37 3.10
N LYS A 16 -3.06 21.09 2.00
CA LYS A 16 -4.20 22.04 1.93
C LYS A 16 -5.55 21.31 2.05
N VAL A 17 -5.68 20.14 1.44
CA VAL A 17 -6.92 19.36 1.51
C VAL A 17 -7.11 18.67 2.87
N LEU A 18 -6.02 18.17 3.48
CA LEU A 18 -6.08 17.49 4.78
C LEU A 18 -6.48 18.42 5.94
N SER A 19 -6.32 19.74 5.81
CA SER A 19 -6.76 20.71 6.81
C SER A 19 -8.27 21.00 6.81
N TYR A 20 -9.03 20.41 5.89
CA TYR A 20 -10.49 20.54 5.87
C TYR A 20 -11.16 19.42 6.67
N ASP A 21 -11.95 19.79 7.67
CA ASP A 21 -12.80 18.89 8.45
C ASP A 21 -14.01 18.45 7.60
N GLY A 22 -13.95 17.24 7.05
CA GLY A 22 -15.03 16.67 6.25
C GLY A 22 -14.68 15.39 5.48
N LEU A 23 -13.48 14.85 5.67
CA LEU A 23 -13.04 13.65 4.94
C LEU A 23 -13.78 12.40 5.46
N LYS A 24 -14.64 11.89 4.58
CA LYS A 24 -15.52 10.72 4.81
C LYS A 24 -14.74 9.48 5.28
N SER A 25 -15.36 8.70 6.17
CA SER A 25 -14.73 7.53 6.78
C SER A 25 -14.36 6.44 5.76
N VAL A 26 -13.21 5.80 5.98
CA VAL A 26 -12.68 4.74 5.12
C VAL A 26 -13.43 3.45 5.39
N SER A 27 -13.97 2.82 4.33
CA SER A 27 -14.56 1.48 4.44
C SER A 27 -13.48 0.43 4.75
N PHE A 28 -13.59 -0.19 5.93
CA PHE A 28 -12.67 -1.23 6.43
C PHE A 28 -12.53 -2.40 5.44
N TRP A 29 -13.66 -2.94 4.96
CA TRP A 29 -13.69 -4.11 4.06
C TRP A 29 -12.95 -3.89 2.74
N LYS A 30 -13.05 -2.68 2.17
CA LYS A 30 -12.31 -2.33 0.94
C LYS A 30 -10.79 -2.31 1.15
N SER A 31 -10.33 -2.13 2.39
CA SER A 31 -8.91 -2.16 2.74
C SER A 31 -8.39 -3.59 2.92
N VAL A 32 -9.20 -4.47 3.50
CA VAL A 32 -8.81 -5.85 3.84
C VAL A 32 -8.76 -6.78 2.62
N TRP A 33 -9.68 -6.60 1.66
CA TRP A 33 -9.81 -7.48 0.50
C TRP A 33 -8.50 -7.83 -0.24
N PRO A 34 -7.64 -6.87 -0.63
CA PRO A 34 -6.38 -7.21 -1.31
C PRO A 34 -5.40 -7.98 -0.42
N GLY A 35 -5.36 -7.70 0.89
CA GLY A 35 -4.54 -8.45 1.82
C GLY A 35 -5.02 -9.89 1.96
N LEU A 36 -6.34 -10.10 1.98
CA LEU A 36 -6.95 -11.43 2.05
C LEU A 36 -6.61 -12.27 0.81
N MET A 37 -6.62 -11.66 -0.38
CA MET A 37 -6.23 -12.34 -1.61
C MET A 37 -4.78 -12.83 -1.58
N ILE A 38 -3.84 -12.01 -1.10
CA ILE A 38 -2.44 -12.41 -0.97
C ILE A 38 -2.26 -13.47 0.12
N PHE A 39 -2.95 -13.34 1.25
CA PHE A 39 -2.97 -14.36 2.30
C PHE A 39 -3.39 -15.73 1.76
N CYS A 40 -4.55 -15.79 1.10
CA CYS A 40 -5.05 -17.03 0.50
C CYS A 40 -4.06 -17.58 -0.53
N TRP A 41 -3.44 -16.73 -1.35
CA TRP A 41 -2.42 -17.14 -2.31
C TRP A 41 -1.20 -17.77 -1.65
N LEU A 42 -0.64 -17.13 -0.61
CA LEU A 42 0.54 -17.60 0.11
C LEU A 42 0.28 -18.92 0.85
N VAL A 43 -0.93 -19.11 1.39
CA VAL A 43 -1.30 -20.37 2.06
C VAL A 43 -1.60 -21.49 1.05
N PHE A 44 -2.23 -21.17 -0.08
CA PHE A 44 -2.68 -22.15 -1.07
C PHE A 44 -1.53 -23.01 -1.63
N TRP A 45 -0.40 -22.40 -1.97
CA TRP A 45 0.73 -23.12 -2.61
C TRP A 45 1.37 -24.19 -1.70
N PRO A 46 1.87 -23.87 -0.50
CA PRO A 46 2.42 -24.88 0.40
C PRO A 46 1.38 -25.90 0.85
N LEU A 47 0.14 -25.46 1.11
CA LEU A 47 -0.92 -26.35 1.57
C LEU A 47 -1.25 -27.41 0.52
N THR A 48 -1.29 -27.07 -0.77
CA THR A 48 -1.61 -28.05 -1.83
C THR A 48 -0.43 -28.97 -2.12
N PHE A 49 0.75 -28.39 -2.37
CA PHE A 49 1.90 -29.16 -2.85
C PHE A 49 2.66 -29.89 -1.74
N PHE A 50 2.81 -29.32 -0.54
CA PHE A 50 3.48 -30.02 0.56
C PHE A 50 2.57 -31.03 1.23
N SER A 51 1.25 -30.81 1.27
CA SER A 51 0.32 -31.83 1.78
C SER A 51 0.27 -33.06 0.89
N ALA A 52 0.38 -32.91 -0.43
CA ALA A 52 0.54 -34.05 -1.34
C ALA A 52 1.78 -34.90 -0.97
N ARG A 53 2.84 -34.25 -0.51
CA ARG A 53 4.07 -34.91 -0.05
C ARG A 53 3.86 -35.69 1.25
N LEU A 54 3.00 -35.23 2.18
CA LEU A 54 2.72 -35.91 3.45
C LEU A 54 2.10 -37.31 3.30
N TYR A 55 1.36 -37.58 2.23
CA TYR A 55 0.73 -38.88 1.98
C TYR A 55 1.66 -39.88 1.30
N ALA A 56 2.86 -39.47 0.90
CA ALA A 56 3.83 -40.36 0.28
C ALA A 56 4.50 -41.25 1.35
N PRO A 57 4.50 -42.59 1.20
CA PRO A 57 4.98 -43.52 2.22
C PRO A 57 6.51 -43.50 2.44
N PHE A 58 7.26 -42.62 1.75
CA PHE A 58 8.72 -42.61 1.68
C PHE A 58 9.40 -41.59 2.63
N ILE A 59 8.65 -40.92 3.49
CA ILE A 59 9.18 -39.78 4.28
C ILE A 59 9.66 -40.22 5.67
N ILE A 60 10.92 -39.92 5.98
CA ILE A 60 11.52 -40.08 7.31
C ILE A 60 10.82 -39.13 8.31
N SER A 61 10.67 -39.53 9.57
CA SER A 61 9.96 -38.76 10.61
C SER A 61 10.38 -37.29 10.72
N GLU A 62 11.66 -36.98 10.49
CA GLU A 62 12.22 -35.62 10.55
C GLU A 62 11.76 -34.72 9.40
N GLU A 63 11.65 -35.24 8.18
CA GLU A 63 11.18 -34.48 7.02
C GLU A 63 9.69 -34.15 7.12
N ARG A 64 8.91 -35.05 7.73
CA ARG A 64 7.48 -34.82 8.01
C ARG A 64 7.27 -33.65 8.96
N LEU A 65 8.10 -33.54 10.00
CA LEU A 65 8.09 -32.39 10.90
C LEU A 65 8.43 -31.10 10.14
N GLY A 66 9.45 -31.11 9.30
CA GLY A 66 9.85 -29.96 8.49
C GLY A 66 8.75 -29.47 7.55
N VAL A 67 7.99 -30.38 6.95
CA VAL A 67 6.82 -30.03 6.12
C VAL A 67 5.74 -29.34 6.95
N VAL A 68 5.35 -29.91 8.09
CA VAL A 68 4.33 -29.31 8.96
C VAL A 68 4.75 -27.92 9.45
N VAL A 69 6.02 -27.77 9.86
CA VAL A 69 6.60 -26.49 10.29
C VAL A 69 6.52 -25.45 9.16
N SER A 70 6.80 -25.83 7.91
CA SER A 70 6.73 -24.90 6.78
C SER A 70 5.32 -24.45 6.41
N ILE A 71 4.32 -25.33 6.54
CA ILE A 71 2.91 -25.00 6.32
C ILE A 71 2.45 -24.02 7.41
N ALA A 72 2.78 -24.32 8.67
CA ALA A 72 2.48 -23.44 9.80
C ALA A 72 3.16 -22.07 9.64
N PHE A 73 4.43 -22.05 9.25
CA PHE A 73 5.16 -20.81 8.97
C PHE A 73 4.50 -20.01 7.84
N SER A 74 4.09 -20.66 6.75
CA SER A 74 3.44 -19.99 5.62
C SER A 74 2.09 -19.39 6.00
N PHE A 75 1.36 -20.02 6.90
CA PHE A 75 0.13 -19.48 7.48
C PHE A 75 0.42 -18.21 8.30
N VAL A 76 1.37 -18.26 9.24
CA VAL A 76 1.76 -17.09 10.05
C VAL A 76 2.30 -15.96 9.17
N PHE A 77 3.16 -16.29 8.20
CA PHE A 77 3.71 -15.34 7.24
C PHE A 77 2.62 -14.68 6.39
N GLY A 78 1.63 -15.47 5.96
CA GLY A 78 0.45 -14.96 5.28
C GLY A 78 -0.35 -13.99 6.15
N LEU A 79 -0.57 -14.29 7.42
CA LEU A 79 -1.29 -13.41 8.35
C LEU A 79 -0.55 -12.08 8.55
N LEU A 80 0.78 -12.13 8.69
CA LEU A 80 1.59 -10.92 8.75
C LEU A 80 1.45 -10.09 7.46
N ALA A 81 1.52 -10.74 6.29
CA ALA A 81 1.32 -10.07 5.01
C ALA A 81 -0.08 -9.43 4.91
N LEU A 82 -1.13 -10.09 5.39
CA LEU A 82 -2.49 -9.54 5.47
C LEU A 82 -2.53 -8.24 6.28
N ILE A 83 -1.92 -8.24 7.48
CA ILE A 83 -1.87 -7.05 8.34
C ILE A 83 -1.12 -5.93 7.63
N PHE A 84 0.09 -6.19 7.15
CA PHE A 84 0.91 -5.17 6.48
C PHE A 84 0.23 -4.58 5.24
N ILE A 85 -0.39 -5.41 4.40
CA ILE A 85 -1.11 -4.96 3.20
C ILE A 85 -2.34 -4.15 3.58
N THR A 86 -3.10 -4.60 4.59
CA THR A 86 -4.29 -3.88 5.06
C THR A 86 -3.91 -2.52 5.64
N SER A 87 -2.82 -2.43 6.39
CA SER A 87 -2.29 -1.18 6.94
C SER A 87 -1.77 -0.24 5.85
N ALA A 88 -1.04 -0.76 4.86
CA ALA A 88 -0.60 0.05 3.72
C ALA A 88 -1.79 0.55 2.89
N ARG A 89 -2.82 -0.30 2.72
CA ARG A 89 -4.03 0.04 1.97
C ARG A 89 -4.91 1.01 2.73
N SER A 90 -4.99 0.91 4.06
CA SER A 90 -5.77 1.85 4.86
C SER A 90 -5.16 3.24 4.75
N LEU A 91 -3.84 3.36 4.88
CA LEU A 91 -3.11 4.62 4.68
C LEU A 91 -3.33 5.19 3.28
N TYR A 92 -3.31 4.34 2.24
CA TYR A 92 -3.64 4.77 0.88
C TYR A 92 -5.07 5.32 0.77
N LEU A 93 -6.04 4.67 1.41
CA LEU A 93 -7.45 5.06 1.36
C LEU A 93 -7.78 6.28 2.24
N SER A 94 -6.96 6.56 3.26
CA SER A 94 -7.05 7.79 4.07
C SER A 94 -6.84 9.05 3.25
N ALA A 95 -6.15 8.95 2.11
CA ALA A 95 -5.96 10.08 1.22
C ALA A 95 -7.28 10.48 0.52
N PRO A 96 -7.55 11.79 0.36
CA PRO A 96 -8.73 12.30 -0.33
C PRO A 96 -8.92 11.65 -1.72
N TYR A 97 -10.17 11.42 -2.13
CA TYR A 97 -10.46 10.71 -3.38
C TYR A 97 -9.87 11.45 -4.60
N SER A 98 -10.05 12.76 -4.65
CA SER A 98 -9.59 13.61 -5.76
C SER A 98 -8.07 13.59 -5.87
N PHE A 99 -7.36 13.45 -4.74
CA PHE A 99 -5.91 13.25 -4.76
C PHE A 99 -5.54 11.86 -5.29
N ARG A 100 -6.22 10.79 -4.85
CA ARG A 100 -5.93 9.42 -5.28
C ARG A 100 -6.08 9.20 -6.79
N VAL A 101 -7.00 9.89 -7.45
CA VAL A 101 -7.28 9.72 -8.88
C VAL A 101 -6.45 10.67 -9.73
N ASN A 102 -6.26 11.92 -9.29
CA ASN A 102 -5.60 12.95 -10.10
C ASN A 102 -4.08 13.01 -9.88
N SER A 103 -3.55 12.54 -8.74
CA SER A 103 -2.11 12.56 -8.46
C SER A 103 -1.34 11.55 -9.30
N LYS A 104 -0.36 12.06 -10.06
CA LYS A 104 0.59 11.25 -10.82
C LYS A 104 1.50 10.47 -9.89
N MET A 105 1.83 11.03 -8.72
CA MET A 105 2.60 10.36 -7.67
C MET A 105 1.85 9.11 -7.16
N TYR A 106 0.60 9.26 -6.71
CA TYR A 106 -0.19 8.14 -6.18
C TYR A 106 -0.36 7.01 -7.20
N TYR A 107 -0.67 7.36 -8.45
CA TYR A 107 -0.75 6.38 -9.54
C TYR A 107 0.57 5.64 -9.76
N PHE A 108 1.70 6.35 -9.77
CA PHE A 108 3.02 5.77 -9.97
C PHE A 108 3.41 4.81 -8.83
N PHE A 109 3.28 5.23 -7.57
CA PHE A 109 3.60 4.39 -6.41
C PHE A 109 2.69 3.16 -6.34
N SER A 110 1.38 3.35 -6.51
CA SER A 110 0.42 2.24 -6.50
C SER A 110 0.76 1.19 -7.56
N ARG A 111 1.10 1.64 -8.78
CA ARG A 111 1.50 0.74 -9.86
C ARG A 111 2.80 0.01 -9.55
N LYS A 112 3.78 0.69 -8.94
CA LYS A 112 5.08 0.09 -8.59
C LYS A 112 4.93 -0.97 -7.48
N VAL A 113 4.17 -0.67 -6.41
CA VAL A 113 3.85 -1.61 -5.34
C VAL A 113 3.13 -2.85 -5.89
N LYS A 114 2.11 -2.68 -6.73
CA LYS A 114 1.39 -3.80 -7.34
C LYS A 114 2.29 -4.70 -8.19
N LYS A 115 3.24 -4.10 -8.95
CA LYS A 115 4.23 -4.87 -9.71
C LYS A 115 5.15 -5.67 -8.80
N TYR A 116 5.66 -5.07 -7.71
CA TYR A 116 6.49 -5.79 -6.74
C TYR A 116 5.74 -6.95 -6.08
N ALA A 117 4.49 -6.72 -5.66
CA ALA A 117 3.64 -7.76 -5.10
C ALA A 117 3.41 -8.91 -6.10
N ALA A 118 3.12 -8.60 -7.37
CA ALA A 118 2.93 -9.62 -8.41
C ALA A 118 4.20 -10.44 -8.68
N ILE A 119 5.36 -9.77 -8.79
CA ILE A 119 6.65 -10.45 -8.99
C ILE A 119 6.97 -11.37 -7.80
N PHE A 120 6.78 -10.89 -6.58
CA PHE A 120 6.99 -11.70 -5.38
C PHE A 120 6.03 -12.90 -5.32
N SER A 121 4.74 -12.71 -5.63
CA SER A 121 3.76 -13.80 -5.65
C SER A 121 4.08 -14.88 -6.68
N ILE A 122 4.62 -14.51 -7.84
CA ILE A 122 5.09 -15.46 -8.87
C ILE A 122 6.37 -16.17 -8.40
N TRP A 123 7.35 -15.41 -7.89
CA TRP A 123 8.58 -15.98 -7.34
C TRP A 123 8.30 -17.00 -6.23
N TYR A 124 7.37 -16.69 -5.33
CA TYR A 124 6.93 -17.58 -4.27
C TYR A 124 6.35 -18.89 -4.80
N ALA A 125 5.44 -18.81 -5.78
CA ALA A 125 4.85 -19.99 -6.41
C ALA A 125 5.92 -20.86 -7.11
N VAL A 126 6.85 -20.22 -7.83
CA VAL A 126 7.98 -20.90 -8.46
C VAL A 126 8.88 -21.56 -7.41
N LEU A 127 9.14 -20.91 -6.28
CA LEU A 127 9.93 -21.47 -5.19
C LEU A 127 9.29 -22.76 -4.63
N VAL A 128 7.98 -22.73 -4.36
CA VAL A 128 7.24 -23.91 -3.89
C VAL A 128 7.31 -25.04 -4.92
N LEU A 129 7.09 -24.74 -6.20
CA LEU A 129 7.16 -25.72 -7.28
C LEU A 129 8.56 -26.33 -7.43
N LEU A 130 9.62 -25.51 -7.40
CA LEU A 130 10.99 -25.98 -7.47
C LEU A 130 11.34 -26.89 -6.28
N CYS A 131 10.90 -26.55 -5.07
CA CYS A 131 11.11 -27.39 -3.90
C CYS A 131 10.47 -28.78 -4.06
N VAL A 132 9.31 -28.86 -4.71
CA VAL A 132 8.62 -30.12 -4.97
C VAL A 132 9.30 -30.91 -6.09
N LEU A 133 9.60 -30.24 -7.22
CA LEU A 133 10.21 -30.88 -8.40
C LEU A 133 11.59 -31.49 -8.11
N PHE A 134 12.41 -30.79 -7.32
CA PHE A 134 13.75 -31.24 -6.95
C PHE A 134 13.80 -32.01 -5.63
N ASN A 135 12.65 -32.30 -5.01
CA ASN A 135 12.55 -32.96 -3.70
C ASN A 135 13.39 -32.28 -2.59
N LEU A 136 13.61 -30.96 -2.67
CA LEU A 136 14.38 -30.22 -1.67
C LEU A 136 13.69 -30.31 -0.31
N SER A 137 14.50 -30.38 0.76
CA SER A 137 13.97 -30.36 2.13
C SER A 137 13.20 -29.07 2.41
N SER A 138 12.12 -29.19 3.17
CA SER A 138 11.26 -28.09 3.60
C SER A 138 12.03 -26.95 4.32
N MET A 139 13.15 -27.27 4.97
CA MET A 139 14.00 -26.27 5.63
C MET A 139 14.71 -25.35 4.61
N TYR A 140 15.03 -25.84 3.42
CA TYR A 140 15.57 -25.00 2.34
C TYR A 140 14.53 -24.00 1.83
N PHE A 141 13.27 -24.42 1.75
CA PHE A 141 12.18 -23.49 1.39
C PHE A 141 12.10 -22.33 2.40
N LEU A 142 12.16 -22.64 3.71
CA LEU A 142 12.12 -21.65 4.78
C LEU A 142 13.31 -20.67 4.74
N SER A 143 14.52 -21.17 4.53
CA SER A 143 15.69 -20.30 4.46
C SER A 143 15.64 -19.38 3.23
N VAL A 144 15.28 -19.92 2.07
CA VAL A 144 15.22 -19.14 0.83
C VAL A 144 14.08 -18.12 0.86
N ILE A 145 12.92 -18.42 1.47
CA ILE A 145 11.84 -17.42 1.57
C ILE A 145 12.23 -16.26 2.48
N VAL A 146 12.91 -16.52 3.61
CA VAL A 146 13.38 -15.45 4.51
C VAL A 146 14.37 -14.54 3.79
N VAL A 147 15.37 -15.11 3.11
CA VAL A 147 16.34 -14.34 2.32
C VAL A 147 15.65 -13.56 1.19
N SER A 148 14.67 -14.17 0.52
CA SER A 148 13.90 -13.51 -0.54
C SER A 148 13.12 -12.31 0.01
N VAL A 149 12.42 -12.46 1.13
CA VAL A 149 11.64 -11.38 1.76
C VAL A 149 12.55 -10.21 2.13
N ILE A 150 13.71 -10.48 2.73
CA ILE A 150 14.71 -9.46 3.07
C ILE A 150 15.20 -8.77 1.80
N GLY A 151 15.61 -9.53 0.78
CA GLY A 151 16.12 -8.99 -0.48
C GLY A 151 15.10 -8.10 -1.22
N PHE A 152 13.85 -8.56 -1.32
CA PHE A 152 12.77 -7.78 -1.93
C PHE A 152 12.46 -6.52 -1.12
N SER A 153 12.47 -6.60 0.23
CA SER A 153 12.23 -5.45 1.11
C SER A 153 13.32 -4.39 0.95
N VAL A 154 14.60 -4.79 0.94
CA VAL A 154 15.74 -3.89 0.72
C VAL A 154 15.65 -3.24 -0.67
N ARG A 155 15.36 -4.03 -1.71
CA ARG A 155 15.24 -3.51 -3.07
C ARG A 155 14.11 -2.48 -3.18
N MET A 156 12.95 -2.79 -2.60
CA MET A 156 11.81 -1.87 -2.55
C MET A 156 12.16 -0.59 -1.78
N ASN A 157 12.86 -0.71 -0.65
CA ASN A 157 13.28 0.43 0.17
C ASN A 157 14.24 1.35 -0.60
N VAL A 158 15.29 0.79 -1.22
CA VAL A 158 16.24 1.57 -2.06
C VAL A 158 15.51 2.27 -3.19
N ASP A 159 14.59 1.57 -3.85
CA ASP A 159 13.78 2.12 -4.94
C ASP A 159 12.89 3.28 -4.49
N PHE A 160 12.37 3.27 -3.27
CA PHE A 160 11.53 4.33 -2.74
C PHE A 160 12.34 5.48 -2.13
N ASN A 161 13.47 5.18 -1.49
CA ASN A 161 14.35 6.17 -0.89
C ASN A 161 14.94 7.13 -1.95
N ARG A 162 15.07 6.66 -3.20
CA ARG A 162 15.45 7.51 -4.36
C ARG A 162 14.52 8.70 -4.60
N TYR A 163 13.30 8.69 -4.08
CA TYR A 163 12.32 9.76 -4.31
C TYR A 163 12.29 10.82 -3.19
N GLN A 164 13.13 10.70 -2.15
CA GLN A 164 13.32 11.67 -1.05
C GLN A 164 12.02 12.30 -0.49
N ILE A 165 10.91 11.55 -0.52
CA ILE A 165 9.58 12.08 -0.17
C ILE A 165 9.57 12.58 1.28
N ASN A 166 10.37 11.96 2.16
CA ASN A 166 10.45 12.34 3.57
C ASN A 166 11.14 13.70 3.76
N GLU A 167 12.14 14.02 2.93
CA GLU A 167 12.84 15.31 2.95
C GLU A 167 11.94 16.41 2.39
N LEU A 168 11.21 16.10 1.32
CA LEU A 168 10.22 17.00 0.72
C LEU A 168 9.01 17.24 1.63
N ALA A 169 8.55 16.21 2.35
CA ALA A 169 7.49 16.34 3.35
C ALA A 169 7.93 17.23 4.52
N LEU A 170 9.16 17.06 5.01
CA LEU A 170 9.67 17.84 6.14
C LEU A 170 9.85 19.32 5.75
N THR A 171 10.46 19.59 4.61
CA THR A 171 10.66 20.96 4.11
C THR A 171 9.34 21.69 3.89
N LEU A 172 8.34 21.02 3.32
CA LEU A 172 7.01 21.62 3.12
C LEU A 172 6.26 21.86 4.44
N THR A 173 6.38 20.94 5.40
CA THR A 173 5.79 21.14 6.73
C THR A 173 6.43 22.33 7.45
N CYS A 174 7.77 22.46 7.38
CA CYS A 174 8.48 23.60 7.96
C CYS A 174 8.15 24.93 7.26
N LYS A 175 8.08 24.94 5.92
CA LYS A 175 7.71 26.14 5.14
C LYS A 175 6.31 26.63 5.50
N ARG A 176 5.33 25.72 5.59
CA ARG A 176 3.96 26.05 5.99
C ARG A 176 3.87 26.53 7.44
N VAL A 177 4.61 25.93 8.39
CA VAL A 177 4.67 26.44 9.78
C VAL A 177 5.26 27.85 9.82
N GLY A 178 6.24 28.15 8.95
CA GLY A 178 6.77 29.49 8.75
C GLY A 178 5.74 30.49 8.21
N GLU A 179 5.04 30.13 7.14
CA GLU A 179 4.00 30.97 6.51
C GLU A 179 2.78 31.16 7.43
N SER A 180 2.36 30.14 8.16
CA SER A 180 1.22 30.21 9.08
C SER A 180 1.49 31.12 10.29
N ARG A 181 2.74 31.31 10.71
CA ARG A 181 3.12 32.32 11.72
C ARG A 181 3.09 33.75 11.19
N ILE A 182 3.24 33.93 9.87
CA ILE A 182 3.22 35.24 9.22
C ILE A 182 1.77 35.62 8.85
N ALA A 183 0.96 34.66 8.40
CA ALA A 183 -0.44 34.86 7.99
C ALA A 183 -1.41 35.12 9.16
N THR A 184 -1.09 34.77 10.41
CA THR A 184 -1.92 35.16 11.57
C THR A 184 -1.94 36.67 11.83
N SER A 185 -1.23 37.49 11.03
CA SER A 185 -1.21 38.94 11.16
C SER A 185 -2.10 39.70 10.17
N ASN A 186 -2.49 39.13 9.03
CA ASN A 186 -3.25 39.84 7.99
C ASN A 186 -4.11 38.86 7.15
N ASP A 187 -5.30 39.31 6.74
CA ASP A 187 -6.28 38.69 5.83
C ASP A 187 -7.34 37.74 6.40
N PHE A 188 -8.41 38.36 6.90
CA PHE A 188 -9.78 38.03 6.53
C PHE A 188 -10.10 38.77 5.20
N ASP A 189 -9.79 38.19 4.04
CA ASP A 189 -10.46 38.67 2.82
C ASP A 189 -10.52 37.67 1.64
N SER A 190 -11.71 37.59 1.05
CA SER A 190 -12.07 36.98 -0.24
C SER A 190 -11.90 35.46 -0.46
N ILE A 191 -12.87 34.67 0.03
CA ILE A 191 -13.13 33.32 -0.51
C ILE A 191 -13.71 33.48 -1.93
N LYS A 192 -12.94 33.09 -2.96
CA LYS A 192 -13.47 32.93 -4.32
C LYS A 192 -14.49 31.78 -4.32
N ILE A 193 -15.72 32.09 -4.70
CA ILE A 193 -16.90 31.19 -4.66
C ILE A 193 -16.70 29.93 -5.52
N ASP A 194 -15.76 29.95 -6.47
CA ASP A 194 -15.51 28.88 -7.43
C ASP A 194 -14.50 27.81 -6.94
N GLU A 195 -13.84 28.03 -5.79
CA GLU A 195 -12.92 27.04 -5.20
C GLU A 195 -13.64 25.97 -4.38
N HIS A 196 -14.91 26.16 -4.03
CA HIS A 196 -15.66 25.27 -3.15
C HIS A 196 -16.93 24.78 -3.83
N ASN A 197 -17.25 23.50 -3.63
CA ASN A 197 -18.49 22.93 -4.13
C ASN A 197 -19.65 23.54 -3.32
N PRO A 198 -20.59 24.27 -3.96
CA PRO A 198 -21.65 24.95 -3.23
C PRO A 198 -22.60 23.99 -2.51
N ALA A 199 -22.65 22.71 -2.90
CA ALA A 199 -23.50 21.70 -2.26
C ALA A 199 -22.85 21.04 -1.03
N THR A 200 -21.52 21.06 -0.90
CA THR A 200 -20.80 20.36 0.18
C THR A 200 -19.87 21.26 1.00
N GLY A 201 -19.60 22.49 0.53
CA GLY A 201 -18.61 23.40 1.12
C GLY A 201 -17.17 22.89 1.01
N LEU A 202 -16.93 21.80 0.28
CA LEU A 202 -15.61 21.17 0.14
C LEU A 202 -14.82 21.80 -1.00
N PRO A 203 -13.49 22.00 -0.85
CA PRO A 203 -12.67 22.55 -1.92
C PRO A 203 -12.66 21.65 -3.16
N MET A 204 -12.50 22.26 -4.32
CA MET A 204 -12.59 21.64 -5.63
C MET A 204 -11.25 21.55 -6.34
N ASN A 205 -11.05 20.47 -7.09
CA ASN A 205 -9.91 20.30 -7.99
C ASN A 205 -10.32 19.47 -9.21
N GLY A 206 -10.14 20.02 -10.41
CA GLY A 206 -10.45 19.33 -11.66
C GLY A 206 -11.94 19.05 -11.87
N GLY A 207 -12.84 19.92 -11.37
CA GLY A 207 -14.29 19.82 -11.56
C GLY A 207 -15.04 18.93 -10.55
N VAL A 208 -14.33 18.34 -9.57
CA VAL A 208 -14.92 17.60 -8.44
C VAL A 208 -14.38 18.09 -7.10
N ASP A 209 -15.19 18.00 -6.05
CA ASP A 209 -14.77 18.28 -4.67
C ASP A 209 -13.84 17.20 -4.13
N VAL A 210 -13.22 17.41 -2.95
CA VAL A 210 -12.28 16.45 -2.35
C VAL A 210 -12.89 15.10 -1.94
N ALA A 211 -14.21 15.03 -1.81
CA ALA A 211 -14.96 13.80 -1.60
C ALA A 211 -15.32 13.09 -2.92
N GLY A 212 -15.07 13.72 -4.07
CA GLY A 212 -15.34 13.21 -5.40
C GLY A 212 -16.72 13.57 -5.96
N ASN A 213 -17.44 14.53 -5.36
CA ASN A 213 -18.72 15.00 -5.90
C ASN A 213 -18.51 16.08 -6.96
N PRO A 214 -19.31 16.11 -8.04
CA PRO A 214 -19.30 17.21 -9.01
C PRO A 214 -19.74 18.54 -8.40
N TYR A 215 -19.39 19.66 -9.05
CA TYR A 215 -19.86 21.00 -8.67
C TYR A 215 -21.38 21.04 -8.51
N GLY A 216 -21.87 21.53 -7.36
CA GLY A 216 -23.29 21.68 -7.09
C GLY A 216 -24.03 20.40 -6.73
N TYR A 217 -23.31 19.27 -6.54
CA TYR A 217 -23.90 18.00 -6.12
C TYR A 217 -23.30 17.53 -4.80
N SER A 218 -24.16 16.99 -3.93
CA SER A 218 -23.77 16.20 -2.77
C SER A 218 -24.35 14.79 -2.95
N ARG A 219 -23.53 13.74 -2.84
CA ARG A 219 -24.07 12.38 -2.69
C ARG A 219 -24.58 12.21 -1.27
N HIS A 220 -25.89 12.32 -1.08
CA HIS A 220 -26.57 11.84 0.11
C HIS A 220 -26.56 10.31 0.16
N GLU A 221 -25.45 9.71 0.59
CA GLU A 221 -25.35 8.35 1.18
C GLU A 221 -24.10 8.24 2.04
#